data_AF-A0A075FP71-F1
#
_entry.id   AF-A0A075FP71-F1
#
_cell.length_a   1.000
_cell.length_b   1.000
_cell.length_c   1.000
_cell.angle_alpha   90.00
_cell.angle_beta   90.00
_cell.angle_gamma   90.00
#
_symmetry.space_group_name_H-M   'P 1'
#
loop_
_entity.id
_entity.type
_entity.pdbx_description
1 polymer ?
#
loop_
_entity_poly.entity_id
_entity_poly.type
_entity_poly.pdbx_seq_one_letter_code
_entity_poly.pdbx_strand_id
1 'polypeptide(L)'
;MSNKILGKDAYWMNFYGLMLLTLIEVAAVGADLGSTAEGIGMTERQLTLWILTVIAIPKFIMIAAIFMHLWGENDSGILTLTALFPAFFIIIMVLFIGMTHPDGGTSLPDWCRPGTYGL
;
A
#
# COMPACT_ATOMS: atom_id res chain seq x y z
N MET A 1 10.76 0.11 -25.06
CA MET A 1 11.19 -1.29 -25.34
C MET A 1 10.63 -2.17 -24.24
N SER A 2 10.08 -3.35 -24.55
CA SER A 2 9.61 -4.27 -23.49
C SER A 2 10.82 -4.78 -22.70
N ASN A 3 11.05 -4.18 -21.53
CA ASN A 3 12.08 -4.64 -20.62
C ASN A 3 11.78 -6.11 -20.26
N LYS A 4 12.82 -6.95 -20.23
CA LYS A 4 12.68 -8.34 -19.76
C LYS A 4 13.17 -8.40 -18.33
N ILE A 5 12.36 -8.95 -17.43
CA ILE A 5 12.78 -9.23 -16.06
C ILE A 5 12.88 -10.76 -15.97
N LEU A 6 14.05 -11.29 -15.59
CA LEU A 6 14.34 -12.74 -15.55
C LEU A 6 14.13 -13.48 -16.88
N GLY A 7 14.38 -12.80 -18.02
CA GLY A 7 14.24 -13.40 -19.36
C GLY A 7 12.80 -13.58 -19.85
N LYS A 8 11.80 -13.29 -18.99
CA LYS A 8 10.39 -13.20 -19.35
C LYS A 8 9.98 -11.75 -19.55
N ASP A 9 8.87 -11.56 -20.25
CA ASP A 9 8.25 -10.25 -20.45
C ASP A 9 7.92 -9.63 -19.08
N ALA A 10 8.47 -8.43 -18.81
CA ALA A 10 8.26 -7.72 -17.55
C ALA A 10 6.78 -7.45 -17.29
N TYR A 11 5.99 -7.17 -18.33
CA TYR A 11 4.58 -6.86 -18.22
C TYR A 11 3.80 -8.07 -17.69
N TRP A 12 4.04 -9.24 -18.29
CA TRP A 12 3.39 -10.49 -17.88
C TRP A 12 3.80 -10.93 -16.48
N MET A 13 5.08 -10.81 -16.13
CA MET A 13 5.52 -11.18 -14.79
C MET A 13 4.96 -10.24 -13.72
N ASN A 14 4.85 -8.94 -14.03
CA ASN A 14 4.23 -7.97 -13.14
C ASN A 14 2.73 -8.27 -12.96
N PHE A 15 2.02 -8.55 -14.05
CA PHE A 15 0.61 -8.95 -14.01
C PHE A 15 0.38 -10.17 -13.10
N TYR A 16 1.15 -11.25 -13.28
CA TYR A 16 1.02 -12.43 -12.42
C TYR A 16 1.38 -12.14 -10.95
N GLY A 17 2.42 -11.33 -10.71
CA GLY A 17 2.78 -10.95 -9.35
C GLY A 17 1.68 -10.14 -8.66
N LEU A 18 1.04 -9.18 -9.37
CA LEU A 18 -0.08 -8.42 -8.82
C LEU A 18 -1.31 -9.29 -8.55
N MET A 19 -1.60 -10.25 -9.43
CA MET A 19 -2.68 -11.21 -9.21
C MET A 19 -2.44 -12.06 -7.95
N LEU A 20 -1.20 -12.55 -7.75
CA LEU A 20 -0.84 -13.32 -6.55
C LEU A 20 -0.95 -12.47 -5.29
N LEU A 21 -0.40 -11.25 -5.29
CA LEU A 21 -0.48 -10.34 -4.16
C LEU A 21 -1.94 -9.99 -3.82
N THR A 22 -2.79 -9.80 -4.83
CA THR A 22 -4.24 -9.56 -4.63
C THR A 22 -4.95 -10.78 -4.05
N LEU A 23 -4.59 -11.98 -4.49
CA LEU A 23 -5.15 -13.20 -3.93
C LEU A 23 -4.79 -13.35 -2.45
N ILE A 24 -3.57 -12.97 -2.05
CA ILE A 24 -3.15 -12.97 -0.65
C ILE A 24 -3.96 -11.96 0.17
N GLU A 25 -4.21 -10.75 -0.34
CA GLU A 25 -5.04 -9.75 0.35
C GLU A 25 -6.48 -10.24 0.56
N VAL A 26 -7.09 -10.80 -0.50
CA VAL A 26 -8.45 -11.35 -0.41
C VAL A 26 -8.50 -12.52 0.58
N ALA A 27 -7.48 -13.39 0.58
CA ALA A 27 -7.36 -14.45 1.55
C ALA A 27 -7.17 -13.91 2.98
N ALA A 28 -6.39 -12.86 3.18
CA ALA A 28 -6.15 -12.25 4.48
C ALA A 28 -7.39 -11.54 5.07
N VAL A 29 -8.34 -11.11 4.23
CA VAL A 29 -9.61 -10.52 4.66
C VAL A 29 -10.72 -11.57 4.79
N GLY A 30 -10.66 -12.65 4.00
CA GLY A 30 -11.68 -13.68 3.96
C GLY A 30 -11.44 -14.89 4.86
N ALA A 31 -10.21 -15.10 5.34
CA ALA A 31 -9.85 -16.20 6.23
C ALA A 31 -9.89 -15.77 7.71
N ASP A 32 -10.15 -16.73 8.61
CA ASP A 32 -9.98 -16.55 10.05
C ASP A 32 -8.49 -16.66 10.40
N LEU A 33 -7.91 -15.53 10.85
CA LEU A 33 -6.50 -15.45 11.24
C LEU A 33 -6.30 -15.45 12.76
N GLY A 34 -7.35 -15.70 13.56
CA GLY A 34 -7.32 -15.60 15.02
C GLY A 34 -6.20 -16.43 15.66
N SER A 35 -6.09 -17.70 15.28
CA SER A 35 -5.05 -18.61 15.80
C SER A 35 -3.62 -18.19 15.43
N THR A 36 -3.46 -17.60 14.25
CA THR A 36 -2.15 -17.09 13.79
C THR A 36 -1.79 -15.79 14.49
N ALA A 37 -2.78 -14.92 14.71
CA ALA A 37 -2.62 -13.64 15.38
C ALA A 37 -2.28 -13.82 16.88
N GLU A 38 -2.94 -14.75 17.57
CA GLU A 38 -2.63 -15.10 18.96
C GLU A 38 -1.21 -15.62 19.12
N GLY A 39 -0.74 -16.46 18.18
CA GLY A 39 0.62 -17.00 18.19
C GLY A 39 1.74 -15.96 18.08
N ILE A 40 1.41 -14.75 17.61
CA ILE A 40 2.35 -13.63 17.46
C ILE A 40 1.99 -12.44 18.37
N GLY A 41 1.06 -12.61 19.31
CA GLY A 41 0.65 -11.57 20.25
C GLY A 41 -0.08 -10.39 19.62
N MET A 42 -0.76 -10.59 18.49
CA MET A 42 -1.51 -9.56 17.77
C MET A 42 -3.01 -9.88 17.78
N THR A 43 -3.86 -8.86 17.62
CA THR A 43 -5.28 -9.09 17.30
C THR A 43 -5.43 -9.47 15.83
N GLU A 44 -6.47 -10.22 15.50
CA GLU A 44 -6.78 -10.62 14.11
C GLU A 44 -6.84 -9.40 13.18
N ARG A 45 -7.55 -8.33 13.59
CA ARG A 45 -7.63 -7.07 12.83
C ARG A 45 -6.25 -6.45 12.60
N GLN A 46 -5.39 -6.45 13.62
CA GLN A 46 -4.05 -5.89 13.51
C GLN A 46 -3.21 -6.68 12.52
N LEU A 47 -3.31 -8.02 12.53
CA LEU A 47 -2.60 -8.88 11.59
C LEU A 47 -3.11 -8.68 10.15
N THR A 48 -4.43 -8.64 9.93
CA THR A 48 -4.99 -8.38 8.60
C THR A 48 -4.56 -7.01 8.05
N LEU A 49 -4.64 -5.94 8.85
CA LEU A 49 -4.20 -4.60 8.43
C LEU A 49 -2.70 -4.55 8.12
N TRP A 50 -1.88 -5.28 8.88
CA TRP A 50 -0.45 -5.39 8.62
C TRP A 50 -0.17 -6.07 7.28
N ILE A 51 -0.84 -7.19 6.99
CA ILE A 51 -0.69 -7.92 5.72
C ILE A 51 -1.07 -7.00 4.54
N LEU A 52 -2.22 -6.32 4.62
CA LEU A 52 -2.67 -5.39 3.58
C LEU A 52 -1.66 -4.26 3.35
N THR A 53 -1.15 -3.66 4.44
CA THR A 53 -0.21 -2.54 4.35
C THR A 53 1.14 -2.97 3.75
N VAL A 54 1.66 -4.11 4.18
CA VAL A 54 2.93 -4.64 3.67
C VAL A 54 2.83 -5.02 2.19
N ILE A 55 1.70 -5.57 1.75
CA ILE A 55 1.48 -5.94 0.34
C ILE A 55 1.24 -4.71 -0.55
N ALA A 56 0.64 -3.64 -0.01
CA ALA A 56 0.40 -2.42 -0.76
C ALA A 56 1.70 -1.78 -1.30
N ILE A 57 2.81 -1.88 -0.56
CA ILE A 57 4.11 -1.30 -0.94
C ILE A 57 4.67 -1.92 -2.24
N PRO A 58 4.93 -3.24 -2.34
CA PRO A 58 5.43 -3.83 -3.56
C PRO A 58 4.45 -3.68 -4.72
N LYS A 59 3.13 -3.74 -4.48
CA LYS A 59 2.12 -3.48 -5.52
C LYS A 59 2.26 -2.08 -6.10
N PHE A 60 2.38 -1.07 -5.25
CA PHE A 60 2.55 0.32 -5.67
C PHE A 60 3.79 0.47 -6.55
N ILE A 61 4.93 -0.10 -6.13
CA ILE A 61 6.18 -0.08 -6.89
C ILE A 61 6.03 -0.82 -8.23
N MET A 62 5.41 -1.99 -8.24
CA MET A 62 5.18 -2.79 -9.44
C MET A 62 4.34 -2.03 -10.47
N ILE A 63 3.26 -1.38 -10.04
CA ILE A 63 2.39 -0.59 -10.92
C ILE A 63 3.15 0.64 -11.43
N ALA A 64 3.77 1.41 -10.52
CA ALA A 64 4.49 2.64 -10.86
C ALA A 64 5.65 2.38 -11.84
N ALA A 65 6.51 1.41 -11.51
CA ALA A 65 7.72 1.15 -12.28
C ALA A 65 7.42 0.58 -13.67
N ILE A 66 6.49 -0.38 -13.79
CA ILE A 66 6.29 -1.15 -15.02
C ILE A 66 5.04 -0.71 -15.80
N PHE A 67 3.87 -0.59 -15.16
CA PHE A 67 2.64 -0.24 -15.88
C PHE A 67 2.51 1.25 -16.20
N MET A 68 3.04 2.12 -15.32
CA MET A 68 3.10 3.56 -15.58
C MET A 68 4.41 3.98 -16.28
N HIS A 69 5.29 3.03 -16.60
CA HIS A 69 6.59 3.27 -17.23
C HIS A 69 7.47 4.33 -16.51
N LEU A 70 7.30 4.50 -15.20
CA LEU A 70 8.09 5.45 -14.42
C LEU A 70 9.54 4.98 -14.21
N TRP A 71 9.88 3.78 -14.67
CA TRP A 71 11.23 3.23 -14.57
C TRP A 71 11.70 2.58 -15.88
N GLY A 72 12.92 2.91 -16.31
CA GLY A 72 13.61 2.21 -17.41
C GLY A 72 13.36 2.76 -18.82
N GLU A 73 12.78 3.96 -18.95
CA GLU A 73 12.68 4.71 -20.22
C GLU A 73 13.44 6.04 -20.13
N ASN A 74 13.81 6.61 -21.29
CA ASN A 74 14.62 7.84 -21.36
C ASN A 74 13.96 9.03 -20.64
N ASP A 75 12.63 9.09 -20.62
CA ASP A 75 11.85 10.17 -19.98
C ASP A 75 11.27 9.77 -18.62
N SER A 76 11.64 8.60 -18.08
CA SER A 76 11.02 8.08 -16.85
C SER A 76 11.29 8.96 -15.62
N GLY A 77 12.41 9.70 -15.62
CA GLY A 77 12.77 10.66 -14.56
C GLY A 77 11.81 11.84 -14.47
N ILE A 78 11.47 12.48 -15.59
CA ILE A 78 10.56 13.63 -15.59
C ILE A 78 9.11 13.19 -15.30
N LEU A 79 8.71 12.01 -15.79
CA LEU A 79 7.40 11.42 -15.49
C LEU A 79 7.27 11.06 -14.01
N THR A 80 8.35 10.55 -13.38
CA THR A 80 8.33 10.27 -11.94
C THR A 80 8.24 11.55 -11.12
N LEU A 81 8.97 12.59 -11.50
CA LEU A 81 8.97 13.87 -10.79
C LEU A 81 7.61 14.57 -10.89
N THR A 82 6.97 14.50 -12.06
CA THR A 82 5.60 15.01 -12.26
C THR A 82 4.55 14.17 -11.53
N ALA A 83 4.77 12.88 -11.29
CA ALA A 83 3.91 12.06 -10.43
C ALA A 83 4.12 12.31 -8.92
N LEU A 84 5.36 12.58 -8.49
CA LEU A 84 5.69 12.86 -7.09
C LEU A 84 5.17 14.21 -6.61
N PHE A 85 5.11 15.22 -7.48
CA PHE A 85 4.60 16.54 -7.12
C PHE A 85 3.15 16.55 -6.59
N PRO A 86 2.14 16.00 -7.30
CA PRO A 86 0.78 15.90 -6.78
C PRO A 86 0.69 14.92 -5.60
N ALA A 87 1.47 13.83 -5.58
CA ALA A 87 1.49 12.91 -4.45
C ALA A 87 1.96 13.60 -3.16
N PHE A 88 3.01 14.42 -3.25
CA PHE A 88 3.47 15.26 -2.14
C PHE A 88 2.37 16.19 -1.65
N PHE A 89 1.68 16.88 -2.56
CA PHE A 89 0.60 17.78 -2.17
C PHE A 89 -0.57 17.04 -1.51
N ILE A 90 -0.95 15.85 -2.00
CA ILE A 90 -1.97 15.00 -1.37
C ILE A 90 -1.55 14.59 0.04
N ILE A 91 -0.29 14.18 0.24
CA ILE A 91 0.25 13.82 1.56
C ILE A 91 0.16 15.02 2.50
N ILE A 92 0.57 16.21 2.05
CA ILE A 92 0.46 17.45 2.82
C ILE A 92 -1.01 17.77 3.13
N MET A 93 -1.92 17.64 2.17
CA MET A 93 -3.35 17.84 2.42
C MET A 93 -3.87 16.87 3.48
N VAL A 94 -3.60 15.57 3.36
CA VAL A 94 -4.08 14.57 4.32
C VAL A 94 -3.49 14.80 5.72
N LEU A 95 -2.18 15.07 5.81
CA LEU A 95 -1.53 15.31 7.10
C LEU A 95 -1.94 16.65 7.71
N PHE A 96 -1.82 17.75 6.99
CA PHE A 96 -2.09 19.08 7.56
C PHE A 96 -3.58 19.39 7.65
N ILE A 97 -4.39 19.15 6.61
CA ILE A 97 -5.85 19.39 6.69
C ILE A 97 -6.50 18.38 7.63
N GLY A 98 -6.05 17.12 7.61
CA GLY A 98 -6.54 16.10 8.54
C GLY A 98 -6.22 16.42 10.00
N MET A 99 -5.02 16.92 10.30
CA MET A 99 -4.64 17.28 11.68
C MET A 99 -5.09 18.69 12.10
N THR A 100 -5.44 19.59 11.17
CA THR A 100 -5.95 20.94 11.49
C THR A 100 -7.47 21.03 11.48
N HIS A 101 -8.17 19.93 11.16
CA HIS A 101 -9.62 19.87 11.31
C HIS A 101 -9.99 19.86 12.80
N PRO A 102 -10.99 20.66 13.24
CA PRO A 102 -11.40 20.73 14.64
C PRO A 102 -11.88 19.37 15.20
N ASP A 103 -12.29 18.46 14.32
CA ASP A 103 -12.69 17.09 14.63
C ASP A 103 -11.67 16.00 14.21
N GLY A 104 -10.53 16.39 13.63
CA GLY A 104 -9.63 15.48 12.90
C GLY A 104 -9.04 14.33 13.73
N GLY A 105 -8.90 14.54 15.04
CA GLY A 105 -8.49 13.50 15.98
C GLY A 105 -9.64 12.91 16.80
N THR A 106 -10.76 13.62 16.97
CA THR A 106 -11.81 13.29 17.94
C THR A 106 -13.03 12.58 17.33
N SER A 107 -13.30 12.78 16.03
CA SER A 107 -14.38 12.10 15.30
C SER A 107 -13.96 10.77 14.68
N LEU A 108 -12.69 10.39 14.78
CA LEU A 108 -12.22 9.08 14.35
C LEU A 108 -12.73 8.02 15.32
N PRO A 109 -13.16 6.85 14.82
CA PRO A 109 -13.46 5.70 15.66
C PRO A 109 -12.30 5.39 16.62
N ASP A 110 -12.61 4.92 17.83
CA ASP A 110 -11.62 4.75 18.92
C ASP A 110 -10.37 3.93 18.54
N TRP A 111 -10.47 3.04 17.55
CA TRP A 111 -9.39 2.21 17.04
C TRP A 111 -8.42 2.94 16.08
N CYS A 112 -8.80 4.10 15.54
CA CYS A 112 -7.96 4.96 14.69
C CYS A 112 -7.38 6.17 15.44
N ARG A 113 -7.80 6.38 16.70
CA ARG A 113 -7.48 7.58 17.45
C ARG A 113 -6.26 7.37 18.38
N PRO A 114 -5.25 8.26 18.34
CA PRO A 114 -4.09 8.13 19.21
C PRO A 114 -4.45 8.27 20.70
N GLY A 115 -4.02 7.31 21.54
CA GLY A 115 -4.23 7.35 23.00
C GLY A 115 -5.52 6.71 23.51
N THR A 116 -6.37 6.17 22.63
CA THR A 116 -7.59 5.41 23.01
C THR A 116 -7.53 3.92 22.68
N TYR A 117 -6.38 3.44 22.22
CA TYR A 117 -6.05 2.01 22.30
C TYR A 117 -5.99 1.67 23.79
N GLY A 118 -7.02 1.01 24.30
CA GLY A 118 -7.18 0.63 25.71
C GLY A 118 -6.09 -0.32 26.19
N LEU A 119 -4.89 0.20 26.35
CA LEU A 119 -3.82 -0.31 27.20
C LEU A 119 -4.14 0.01 28.66
#